data_AF-A0A961D0Q9-F1
#
_entry.id   AF-A0A961D0Q9-F1
#
_cell.length_a   1.000
_cell.length_b   1.000
_cell.length_c   1.000
_cell.angle_alpha   90.00
_cell.angle_beta   90.00
_cell.angle_gamma   90.00
#
_symmetry.space_group_name_H-M   'P 1'
#
loop_
_entity.id
_entity.type
_entity.pdbx_description
1 polymer ?
#
loop_
_entity_poly.entity_id
_entity_poly.type
_entity_poly.pdbx_seq_one_letter_code
_entity_poly.pdbx_strand_id
1 'polypeptide(L)'
;LTDKADGVLYTADGRDVEMSVASTKAFYSQVAAGMLLSYGIAAAVPGARTAADPDEQAVLGSIAGLPALMETVLGTRGEIAAAAAANAPSRRYWALVGNGVNQIAARELRIKLSELCYKSIACDATEDKKHIDLSAEPMILVCAAGLIGSTADDVAKEVAIFAAHKAAPIVIASHSARDFDAARAVLEVPDTHSRLGFVLATMVGHLFGYEAALAIDAQAAPLRSARAAIDEAVSEVDLTPDGEPVDGASLMQVLQPVLQESARDWSVRLSGGSYNGQLEATTAVRLAALFRYATGGTPLDGYQVEFGRTGTPGVVLDALSEALGSAIDELTRPVDAIKHQAKTVTVGISRSDESLLSVPLVEATIAAGAGRDSLPYATLRTLAELDPAVVSVTGHTHYRLDGGDDIATATLEVVGRGGIGEQLRSRTEDDPRLRGTKALVAREQELMVATGRSDGRDVVIIPEVRNRVPVGLVLLHVELADHLPAAKARSVLQGYRRRYQALRDAVTETEADLDESILEAQPMVDLLTVPILDLADRWRS
;
A
#
# COMPACT_ATOMS: atom_id res chain seq x y z
N LEU A 1 13.99 17.39 6.61
CA LEU A 1 14.88 16.31 7.07
C LEU A 1 16.36 16.64 6.86
N THR A 2 16.77 17.31 5.78
CA THR A 2 18.16 17.79 5.56
C THR A 2 18.53 19.04 6.37
N ASP A 3 17.53 19.77 6.87
CA ASP A 3 17.61 20.97 7.70
C ASP A 3 18.28 20.77 9.08
N LYS A 4 18.49 19.51 9.48
CA LYS A 4 19.11 19.13 10.75
C LYS A 4 20.56 18.64 10.63
N ALA A 5 21.12 18.58 9.42
CA ALA A 5 22.47 18.06 9.18
C ALA A 5 23.51 19.19 9.05
N ASP A 6 24.71 18.99 9.59
CA ASP A 6 25.83 19.95 9.48
C ASP A 6 26.41 20.04 8.04
N GLY A 7 26.23 18.98 7.25
CA GLY A 7 26.68 18.91 5.87
C GLY A 7 25.81 17.97 5.05
N VAL A 8 25.53 18.35 3.80
CA VAL A 8 24.64 17.59 2.91
C VAL A 8 25.32 17.37 1.56
N LEU A 9 25.40 16.11 1.15
CA LEU A 9 25.79 15.71 -0.20
C LEU A 9 24.54 15.19 -0.92
N TYR A 10 23.99 16.01 -1.81
CA TYR A 10 22.85 15.62 -2.62
C TYR A 10 23.30 14.65 -3.73
N THR A 11 22.63 13.51 -3.84
CA THR A 11 22.93 12.45 -4.81
C THR A 11 22.18 12.60 -6.14
N ALA A 12 21.41 13.67 -6.28
CA ALA A 12 20.42 13.90 -7.32
C ALA A 12 20.09 15.41 -7.40
N ASP A 13 19.59 15.88 -8.55
CA ASP A 13 19.21 17.29 -8.75
C ASP A 13 17.76 17.60 -8.33
N GLY A 14 17.00 16.57 -7.92
CA GLY A 14 15.64 16.68 -7.41
C GLY A 14 14.57 16.65 -8.50
N ARG A 15 14.94 16.60 -9.79
CA ARG A 15 13.99 16.40 -10.91
C ARG A 15 13.70 14.93 -11.14
N ASP A 16 14.62 14.08 -10.71
CA ASP A 16 14.56 12.64 -10.75
C ASP A 16 13.85 12.09 -9.50
N VAL A 17 12.54 12.30 -9.40
CA VAL A 17 11.73 11.73 -8.32
C VAL A 17 11.75 10.19 -8.38
N GLU A 18 12.00 9.52 -7.25
CA GLU A 18 11.88 8.07 -7.14
C GLU A 18 10.46 7.71 -6.68
N MET A 19 9.65 7.28 -7.65
CA MET A 19 8.23 6.96 -7.41
C MET A 19 8.03 5.54 -6.85
N SER A 20 8.94 4.62 -7.21
CA SER A 20 8.87 3.23 -6.73
C SER A 20 9.20 3.14 -5.25
N VAL A 21 8.53 2.20 -4.58
CA VAL A 21 8.81 1.88 -3.18
C VAL A 21 10.21 1.30 -3.03
N ALA A 22 10.57 0.38 -3.93
CA ALA A 22 11.86 -0.27 -3.97
C ALA A 22 12.90 0.69 -4.59
N SER A 23 13.79 1.22 -3.75
CA SER A 23 14.95 2.02 -4.17
C SER A 23 15.78 1.30 -5.25
N THR A 24 16.14 1.99 -6.32
CA THR A 24 16.99 1.52 -7.42
C THR A 24 18.07 2.55 -7.72
N LYS A 25 17.73 3.64 -8.43
CA LYS A 25 18.68 4.71 -8.80
C LYS A 25 19.37 5.34 -7.60
N ALA A 26 18.66 5.50 -6.48
CA ALA A 26 19.23 6.08 -5.27
C ALA A 26 20.38 5.22 -4.71
N PHE A 27 20.30 3.88 -4.82
CA PHE A 27 21.40 3.00 -4.42
C PHE A 27 22.68 3.30 -5.22
N TYR A 28 22.57 3.38 -6.55
CA TYR A 28 23.73 3.64 -7.42
C TYR A 28 24.36 5.01 -7.15
N SER A 29 23.53 6.05 -7.03
CA SER A 29 24.02 7.39 -6.73
C SER A 29 24.64 7.49 -5.33
N GLN A 30 24.11 6.76 -4.35
CA GLN A 30 24.69 6.68 -3.00
C GLN A 30 26.03 5.94 -2.98
N VAL A 31 26.19 4.87 -3.76
CA VAL A 31 27.48 4.18 -3.92
C VAL A 31 28.52 5.15 -4.49
N ALA A 32 28.19 5.84 -5.59
CA ALA A 32 29.09 6.82 -6.20
C ALA A 32 29.44 7.97 -5.25
N ALA A 33 28.42 8.58 -4.61
CA ALA A 33 28.60 9.66 -3.66
C ALA A 33 29.43 9.24 -2.44
N GLY A 34 29.19 8.04 -1.89
CA GLY A 34 29.96 7.48 -0.78
C GLY A 34 31.42 7.24 -1.14
N MET A 35 31.70 6.76 -2.36
CA MET A 35 33.07 6.60 -2.85
C MET A 35 33.78 7.95 -2.99
N LEU A 36 33.14 8.94 -3.61
CA LEU A 36 33.70 10.29 -3.76
C LEU A 36 33.94 10.97 -2.40
N LEU A 37 33.01 10.82 -1.46
CA LEU A 37 33.16 11.31 -0.09
C LEU A 37 34.36 10.65 0.60
N SER A 38 34.58 9.35 0.39
CA SER A 38 35.71 8.64 0.98
C SER A 38 37.06 9.21 0.51
N TYR A 39 37.18 9.61 -0.76
CA TYR A 39 38.37 10.32 -1.26
C TYR A 39 38.51 11.73 -0.68
N GLY A 40 37.39 12.45 -0.48
CA GLY A 40 37.39 13.75 0.19
C GLY A 40 37.91 13.66 1.64
N ILE A 41 37.48 12.63 2.36
CA ILE A 41 37.97 12.34 3.72
C ILE A 41 39.45 11.95 3.67
N ALA A 42 39.84 11.06 2.75
CA ALA A 42 41.22 10.61 2.63
C ALA A 42 42.20 11.76 2.34
N ALA A 43 41.78 12.77 1.58
CA ALA A 43 42.58 13.98 1.34
C ALA A 43 42.89 14.78 2.61
N ALA A 44 42.08 14.66 3.66
CA ALA A 44 42.28 15.30 4.95
C ALA A 44 43.07 14.44 5.96
N VAL A 45 43.35 13.17 5.64
CA VAL A 45 44.02 12.22 6.53
C VAL A 45 45.48 12.02 6.11
N PRO A 46 46.46 12.43 6.92
CA PRO A 46 47.88 12.24 6.60
C PRO A 46 48.22 10.75 6.37
N GLY A 47 48.88 10.46 5.25
CA GLY A 47 49.31 9.10 4.89
C GLY A 47 48.23 8.22 4.24
N ALA A 48 47.00 8.72 4.07
CA ALA A 48 45.97 8.00 3.31
C ALA A 48 46.23 8.05 1.80
N ARG A 49 45.74 7.04 1.08
CA ARG A 49 45.71 7.08 -0.39
C ARG A 49 44.68 8.11 -0.83
N THR A 50 45.12 9.08 -1.61
CA THR A 50 44.25 10.15 -2.10
C THR A 50 43.82 9.87 -3.53
N ALA A 51 42.91 10.67 -4.06
CA ALA A 51 42.53 10.63 -5.46
C ALA A 51 43.74 10.79 -6.42
N ALA A 52 44.89 11.32 -5.98
CA ALA A 52 46.07 11.45 -6.84
C ALA A 52 46.85 10.14 -7.06
N ASP A 53 46.57 9.09 -6.27
CA ASP A 53 47.20 7.78 -6.43
C ASP A 53 46.78 7.14 -7.78
N PRO A 54 47.72 6.64 -8.61
CA PRO A 54 47.39 6.02 -9.90
C PRO A 54 46.34 4.90 -9.82
N ASP A 55 46.37 4.07 -8.78
CA ASP A 55 45.42 2.98 -8.60
C ASP A 55 44.01 3.50 -8.26
N GLU A 56 43.93 4.64 -7.59
CA GLU A 56 42.67 5.30 -7.26
C GLU A 56 42.13 6.12 -8.43
N GLN A 57 43.00 6.71 -9.25
CA GLN A 57 42.61 7.33 -10.53
C GLN A 57 41.98 6.32 -11.47
N ALA A 58 42.47 5.08 -11.51
CA ALA A 58 41.86 4.01 -12.31
C ALA A 58 40.43 3.68 -11.85
N VAL A 59 40.18 3.68 -10.54
CA VAL A 59 38.82 3.50 -9.99
C VAL A 59 37.92 4.70 -10.31
N LEU A 60 38.40 5.92 -10.09
CA LEU A 60 37.64 7.13 -10.40
C LEU A 60 37.26 7.22 -11.89
N GLY A 61 38.20 6.88 -12.78
CA GLY A 61 37.92 6.75 -14.21
C GLY A 61 36.86 5.68 -14.50
N SER A 62 36.90 4.56 -13.80
CA SER A 62 35.89 3.50 -13.93
C SER A 62 34.52 3.93 -13.39
N ILE A 63 34.46 4.68 -12.28
CA ILE A 63 33.21 5.27 -11.76
C ILE A 63 32.60 6.21 -12.79
N ALA A 64 33.42 7.07 -13.43
CA ALA A 64 32.96 7.96 -14.48
C ALA A 64 32.46 7.21 -15.72
N GLY A 65 33.02 6.03 -16.02
CA GLY A 65 32.59 5.16 -17.12
C GLY A 65 31.39 4.26 -16.81
N LEU A 66 31.02 4.06 -15.54
CA LEU A 66 29.93 3.16 -15.13
C LEU A 66 28.61 3.41 -15.86
N PRO A 67 28.14 4.66 -16.08
CA PRO A 67 26.86 4.90 -16.77
C PRO A 67 26.75 4.22 -18.14
N ALA A 68 27.81 4.27 -18.96
CA ALA A 68 27.82 3.62 -20.27
C ALA A 68 27.80 2.08 -20.17
N LEU A 69 28.47 1.52 -19.16
CA LEU A 69 28.41 0.08 -18.88
C LEU A 69 27.01 -0.33 -18.40
N MET A 70 26.37 0.50 -17.58
CA MET A 70 24.99 0.30 -17.13
C MET A 70 24.01 0.31 -18.30
N GLU A 71 24.16 1.23 -19.27
CA GLU A 71 23.36 1.21 -20.51
C GLU A 71 23.55 -0.10 -21.30
N THR A 72 24.77 -0.63 -21.32
CA THR A 72 25.03 -1.93 -21.95
C THR A 72 24.28 -3.07 -21.24
N VAL A 73 24.26 -3.07 -19.90
CA VAL A 73 23.49 -4.04 -19.11
C VAL A 73 21.98 -3.89 -19.31
N LEU A 74 21.44 -2.67 -19.50
CA LEU A 74 20.03 -2.51 -19.87
C LEU A 74 19.70 -3.21 -21.19
N GLY A 75 20.65 -3.22 -22.13
CA GLY A 75 20.52 -3.91 -23.40
C GLY A 75 20.35 -5.44 -23.29
N THR A 76 20.79 -6.06 -22.19
CA THR A 76 20.70 -7.51 -21.96
C THR A 76 19.43 -7.92 -21.20
N ARG A 77 18.49 -6.99 -20.94
CA ARG A 77 17.24 -7.26 -20.21
C ARG A 77 16.48 -8.49 -20.72
N GLY A 78 16.46 -8.74 -22.04
CA GLY A 78 15.77 -9.89 -22.61
C GLY A 78 16.31 -11.25 -22.12
N GLU A 79 17.64 -11.37 -21.99
CA GLU A 79 18.29 -12.59 -21.49
C GLU A 79 18.02 -12.78 -19.99
N ILE A 80 18.07 -11.68 -19.24
CA ILE A 80 17.75 -11.65 -17.82
C ILE A 80 16.29 -12.06 -17.59
N ALA A 81 15.36 -11.55 -18.42
CA ALA A 81 13.95 -11.90 -18.37
C ALA A 81 13.72 -13.38 -18.64
N ALA A 82 14.39 -13.95 -19.64
CA ALA A 82 14.31 -15.37 -19.94
C ALA A 82 14.81 -16.24 -18.77
N ALA A 83 15.93 -15.86 -18.16
CA ALA A 83 16.47 -16.55 -16.98
C ALA A 83 15.52 -16.45 -15.77
N ALA A 84 14.92 -15.28 -15.53
CA ALA A 84 13.95 -15.07 -14.47
C ALA A 84 12.69 -15.93 -14.68
N ALA A 85 12.07 -15.85 -15.86
CA ALA A 85 10.86 -16.60 -16.19
C ALA A 85 11.05 -18.12 -16.10
N ALA A 86 12.23 -18.63 -16.48
CA ALA A 86 12.51 -20.06 -16.46
C ALA A 86 12.75 -20.62 -15.05
N ASN A 87 13.14 -19.80 -14.07
CA ASN A 87 13.63 -20.28 -12.77
C ASN A 87 12.84 -19.76 -11.56
N ALA A 88 12.30 -18.54 -11.62
CA ALA A 88 11.65 -17.92 -10.47
C ALA A 88 10.26 -18.53 -10.11
N PRO A 89 9.33 -18.78 -11.06
CA PRO A 89 7.94 -19.11 -10.69
C PRO A 89 7.78 -20.44 -9.95
N SER A 90 8.51 -21.48 -10.37
CA SER A 90 8.40 -22.84 -9.83
C SER A 90 9.23 -23.09 -8.57
N ARG A 91 10.07 -22.13 -8.14
CA ARG A 91 11.00 -22.31 -7.02
C ARG A 91 10.46 -21.68 -5.75
N ARG A 92 10.30 -22.50 -4.70
CA ARG A 92 9.84 -22.03 -3.39
C ARG A 92 10.93 -21.28 -2.63
N TYR A 93 12.13 -21.86 -2.56
CA TYR A 93 13.26 -21.35 -1.77
C TYR A 93 14.29 -20.65 -2.65
N TRP A 94 14.71 -19.47 -2.21
CA TRP A 94 15.60 -18.58 -2.95
C TRP A 94 16.76 -18.16 -2.02
N ALA A 95 17.96 -18.04 -2.57
CA ALA A 95 19.13 -17.57 -1.85
C ALA A 95 19.99 -16.63 -2.71
N LEU A 96 20.67 -15.72 -2.06
CA LEU A 96 21.60 -14.76 -2.65
C LEU A 96 22.98 -15.03 -2.07
N VAL A 97 23.99 -15.16 -2.92
CA VAL A 97 25.36 -15.31 -2.45
C VAL A 97 26.29 -14.34 -3.17
N GLY A 98 27.35 -13.94 -2.48
CA GLY A 98 28.41 -13.13 -3.05
C GLY A 98 29.70 -13.27 -2.26
N ASN A 99 30.84 -13.02 -2.90
CA ASN A 99 32.15 -13.02 -2.25
C ASN A 99 32.75 -11.61 -2.25
N GLY A 100 33.47 -11.25 -1.17
CA GLY A 100 34.09 -9.93 -1.03
C GLY A 100 33.09 -8.79 -1.23
N VAL A 101 33.40 -7.84 -2.12
CA VAL A 101 32.52 -6.69 -2.43
C VAL A 101 31.18 -7.10 -3.04
N ASN A 102 31.07 -8.29 -3.66
CA ASN A 102 29.80 -8.80 -4.18
C ASN A 102 28.80 -9.17 -3.07
N GLN A 103 29.21 -9.25 -1.81
CA GLN A 103 28.26 -9.34 -0.69
C GLN A 103 27.37 -8.10 -0.57
N ILE A 104 27.85 -6.93 -1.02
CA ILE A 104 27.04 -5.70 -1.07
C ILE A 104 25.88 -5.89 -2.05
N ALA A 105 26.18 -6.38 -3.26
CA ALA A 105 25.18 -6.72 -4.27
C ALA A 105 24.20 -7.77 -3.72
N ALA A 106 24.70 -8.88 -3.16
CA ALA A 106 23.85 -9.94 -2.63
C ALA A 106 22.86 -9.43 -1.57
N ARG A 107 23.30 -8.55 -0.65
CA ARG A 107 22.46 -7.97 0.40
C ARG A 107 21.40 -7.00 -0.14
N GLU A 108 21.79 -6.14 -1.09
CA GLU A 108 20.86 -5.23 -1.76
C GLU A 108 19.81 -6.02 -2.53
N LEU A 109 20.23 -7.00 -3.33
CA LEU A 109 19.35 -7.85 -4.12
C LEU A 109 18.41 -8.67 -3.25
N ARG A 110 18.87 -9.19 -2.10
CA ARG A 110 17.98 -9.87 -1.15
C ARG A 110 16.80 -8.97 -0.76
N ILE A 111 17.07 -7.71 -0.45
CA ILE A 111 16.02 -6.74 -0.10
C ILE A 111 15.08 -6.56 -1.30
N LYS A 112 15.62 -6.25 -2.48
CA LYS A 112 14.81 -5.95 -3.66
C LYS A 112 13.96 -7.11 -4.13
N LEU A 113 14.52 -8.31 -4.20
CA LEU A 113 13.78 -9.50 -4.59
C LEU A 113 12.74 -9.86 -3.53
N SER A 114 13.00 -9.62 -2.24
CA SER A 114 11.98 -9.84 -1.20
C SER A 114 10.81 -8.86 -1.33
N GLU A 115 11.08 -7.58 -1.62
CA GLU A 115 10.07 -6.53 -1.82
C GLU A 115 9.24 -6.77 -3.08
N LEU A 116 9.89 -7.18 -4.18
CA LEU A 116 9.22 -7.36 -5.48
C LEU A 116 8.52 -8.71 -5.62
N CYS A 117 9.10 -9.78 -5.07
CA CYS A 117 8.61 -11.15 -5.28
C CYS A 117 7.88 -11.73 -4.07
N TYR A 118 7.83 -11.02 -2.93
CA TYR A 118 7.20 -11.45 -1.67
C TYR A 118 7.75 -12.77 -1.14
N LYS A 119 9.07 -12.86 -1.10
CA LYS A 119 9.81 -14.04 -0.65
C LYS A 119 10.72 -13.70 0.51
N SER A 120 10.78 -14.61 1.48
CA SER A 120 11.93 -14.65 2.39
C SER A 120 13.12 -15.26 1.65
N ILE A 121 14.24 -14.54 1.64
CA ILE A 121 15.41 -14.89 0.83
C ILE A 121 16.64 -14.93 1.74
N ALA A 122 17.32 -16.07 1.78
CA ALA A 122 18.59 -16.22 2.50
C ALA A 122 19.68 -15.42 1.79
N CYS A 123 20.65 -14.89 2.54
CA CYS A 123 21.79 -14.19 1.96
C CYS A 123 23.06 -14.50 2.74
N ASP A 124 24.00 -15.15 2.05
CA ASP A 124 25.20 -15.74 2.65
C ASP A 124 26.45 -15.36 1.85
N ALA A 125 27.62 -15.57 2.45
CA ALA A 125 28.85 -15.61 1.67
C ALA A 125 28.84 -16.88 0.80
N THR A 126 29.40 -16.79 -0.42
CA THR A 126 29.40 -17.91 -1.37
C THR A 126 30.03 -19.18 -0.76
N GLU A 127 31.15 -19.03 -0.08
CA GLU A 127 31.90 -20.11 0.57
C GLU A 127 31.15 -20.79 1.74
N ASP A 128 30.26 -20.05 2.41
CA ASP A 128 29.56 -20.53 3.60
C ASP A 128 28.25 -21.26 3.26
N LYS A 129 27.66 -20.97 2.10
CA LYS A 129 26.32 -21.46 1.71
C LYS A 129 26.17 -22.98 1.78
N LYS A 130 27.24 -23.73 1.52
CA LYS A 130 27.26 -25.20 1.61
C LYS A 130 27.04 -25.75 3.02
N HIS A 131 27.20 -24.93 4.06
CA HIS A 131 27.09 -25.31 5.46
C HIS A 131 25.76 -24.92 6.12
N ILE A 132 24.87 -24.22 5.41
CA ILE A 132 23.68 -23.59 6.01
C ILE A 132 22.40 -24.35 5.62
N ASP A 133 21.91 -24.17 4.41
CA ASP A 133 20.58 -24.62 3.96
C ASP A 133 20.58 -25.13 2.51
N LEU A 134 21.68 -25.76 2.08
CA LEU A 134 21.79 -26.27 0.70
C LEU A 134 20.76 -27.37 0.38
N SER A 135 20.25 -28.07 1.41
CA SER A 135 19.19 -29.08 1.28
C SER A 135 17.82 -28.50 0.89
N ALA A 136 17.64 -27.18 0.92
CA ALA A 136 16.38 -26.55 0.48
C ALA A 136 16.22 -26.53 -1.06
N GLU A 137 17.20 -27.07 -1.81
CA GLU A 137 17.25 -27.06 -3.29
C GLU A 137 16.92 -25.67 -3.90
N PRO A 138 17.48 -24.56 -3.36
CA PRO A 138 17.03 -23.22 -3.71
C PRO A 138 17.43 -22.81 -5.14
N MET A 139 16.71 -21.84 -5.70
CA MET A 139 17.31 -20.98 -6.73
C MET A 139 18.34 -20.08 -6.06
N ILE A 140 19.57 -20.05 -6.57
CA ILE A 140 20.66 -19.26 -5.97
C ILE A 140 21.13 -18.23 -6.99
N LEU A 141 20.96 -16.95 -6.70
CA LEU A 141 21.57 -15.89 -7.51
C LEU A 141 22.97 -15.58 -6.95
N VAL A 142 23.99 -15.86 -7.76
CA VAL A 142 25.41 -15.81 -7.39
C VAL A 142 26.03 -14.54 -7.96
N CYS A 143 26.37 -13.58 -7.09
CA CYS A 143 27.04 -12.35 -7.46
C CYS A 143 28.56 -12.58 -7.58
N ALA A 144 29.07 -12.66 -8.81
CA ALA A 144 30.44 -13.00 -9.13
C ALA A 144 31.11 -12.03 -10.12
N ALA A 145 30.51 -10.86 -10.38
CA ALA A 145 31.08 -9.87 -11.27
C ALA A 145 32.38 -9.27 -10.72
N GLY A 146 33.35 -9.03 -11.60
CA GLY A 146 34.66 -8.47 -11.26
C GLY A 146 35.62 -9.44 -10.55
N LEU A 147 35.27 -10.73 -10.44
CA LEU A 147 36.17 -11.76 -9.92
C LEU A 147 37.19 -12.18 -10.97
N ILE A 148 38.45 -12.32 -10.55
CA ILE A 148 39.58 -12.70 -11.40
C ILE A 148 40.44 -13.76 -10.71
N GLY A 149 41.16 -14.58 -11.51
CA GLY A 149 42.12 -15.55 -11.01
C GLY A 149 41.52 -16.62 -10.10
N SER A 150 42.25 -17.01 -9.06
CA SER A 150 41.90 -18.13 -8.18
C SER A 150 40.55 -17.96 -7.47
N THR A 151 40.12 -16.72 -7.19
CA THR A 151 38.83 -16.47 -6.56
C THR A 151 37.66 -16.85 -7.47
N ALA A 152 37.79 -16.62 -8.79
CA ALA A 152 36.79 -17.05 -9.76
C ALA A 152 36.74 -18.59 -9.83
N ASP A 153 37.89 -19.25 -9.78
CA ASP A 153 37.98 -20.72 -9.76
C ASP A 153 37.31 -21.34 -8.54
N ASP A 154 37.48 -20.73 -7.37
CA ASP A 154 36.86 -21.22 -6.13
C ASP A 154 35.34 -21.00 -6.15
N VAL A 155 34.86 -19.86 -6.65
CA VAL A 155 33.40 -19.65 -6.83
C VAL A 155 32.81 -20.64 -7.84
N ALA A 156 33.51 -20.96 -8.93
CA ALA A 156 33.04 -21.96 -9.89
C ALA A 156 32.91 -23.36 -9.25
N LYS A 157 33.83 -23.74 -8.35
CA LYS A 157 33.70 -24.98 -7.57
C LYS A 157 32.49 -24.94 -6.63
N GLU A 158 32.25 -23.82 -5.95
CA GLU A 158 31.07 -23.67 -5.09
C GLU A 158 29.77 -23.76 -5.90
N VAL A 159 29.71 -23.15 -7.10
CA VAL A 159 28.57 -23.29 -8.02
C VAL A 159 28.34 -24.75 -8.42
N ALA A 160 29.40 -25.51 -8.70
CA ALA A 160 29.29 -26.93 -8.98
C ALA A 160 28.78 -27.74 -7.78
N ILE A 161 29.20 -27.40 -6.56
CA ILE A 161 28.65 -27.98 -5.32
C ILE A 161 27.15 -27.67 -5.22
N PHE A 162 26.74 -26.42 -5.46
CA PHE A 162 25.33 -26.05 -5.41
C PHE A 162 24.47 -26.87 -6.39
N ALA A 163 24.92 -26.98 -7.64
CA ALA A 163 24.24 -27.75 -8.67
C ALA A 163 24.17 -29.25 -8.33
N ALA A 164 25.24 -29.83 -7.76
CA ALA A 164 25.27 -31.23 -7.32
C ALA A 164 24.23 -31.51 -6.22
N HIS A 165 23.89 -30.50 -5.41
CA HIS A 165 22.81 -30.55 -4.42
C HIS A 165 21.44 -30.11 -4.97
N LYS A 166 21.25 -30.14 -6.29
CA LYS A 166 20.00 -29.79 -7.01
C LYS A 166 19.53 -28.35 -6.87
N ALA A 167 20.35 -27.45 -6.32
CA ALA A 167 20.08 -26.02 -6.41
C ALA A 167 20.09 -25.57 -7.89
N ALA A 168 19.47 -24.42 -8.18
CA ALA A 168 19.58 -23.76 -9.48
C ALA A 168 20.46 -22.51 -9.34
N PRO A 169 21.79 -22.64 -9.45
CA PRO A 169 22.67 -21.48 -9.44
C PRO A 169 22.52 -20.68 -10.75
N ILE A 170 22.21 -19.40 -10.63
CA ILE A 170 22.21 -18.39 -11.70
C ILE A 170 23.37 -17.45 -11.38
N VAL A 171 24.37 -17.39 -12.24
CA VAL A 171 25.62 -16.67 -11.95
C VAL A 171 25.62 -15.35 -12.70
N ILE A 172 25.94 -14.25 -11.99
CA ILE A 172 26.20 -12.95 -12.60
C ILE A 172 27.71 -12.75 -12.63
N ALA A 173 28.31 -12.70 -13.81
CA ALA A 173 29.75 -12.69 -14.00
C ALA A 173 30.19 -11.71 -15.09
N SER A 174 31.45 -11.27 -15.05
CA SER A 174 32.01 -10.40 -16.08
C SER A 174 32.33 -11.19 -17.37
N HIS A 175 32.33 -10.55 -18.55
CA HIS A 175 32.67 -11.21 -19.83
C HIS A 175 34.02 -11.94 -19.80
N SER A 176 35.00 -11.38 -19.07
CA SER A 176 36.32 -12.00 -18.94
C SER A 176 36.39 -13.15 -17.91
N ALA A 177 35.29 -13.42 -17.20
CA ALA A 177 35.23 -14.49 -16.22
C ALA A 177 35.25 -15.87 -16.90
N ARG A 178 35.62 -16.88 -16.12
CA ARG A 178 35.65 -18.28 -16.56
C ARG A 178 34.23 -18.81 -16.82
N ASP A 179 34.12 -19.83 -17.68
CA ASP A 179 32.89 -20.59 -17.87
C ASP A 179 32.39 -21.22 -16.56
N PHE A 180 31.14 -20.92 -16.21
CA PHE A 180 30.42 -21.53 -15.09
C PHE A 180 29.53 -22.67 -15.59
N ASP A 181 30.13 -23.78 -16.05
CA ASP A 181 29.42 -24.90 -16.70
C ASP A 181 28.28 -25.50 -15.86
N ALA A 182 28.44 -25.49 -14.53
CA ALA A 182 27.43 -26.02 -13.61
C ALA A 182 26.29 -25.02 -13.32
N ALA A 183 26.40 -23.78 -13.80
CA ALA A 183 25.35 -22.79 -13.65
C ALA A 183 24.13 -23.15 -14.52
N ARG A 184 22.94 -22.91 -13.98
CA ARG A 184 21.69 -23.05 -14.71
C ARG A 184 21.50 -21.98 -15.78
N ALA A 185 22.09 -20.81 -15.53
CA ALA A 185 22.23 -19.68 -16.44
C ALA A 185 23.41 -18.81 -15.99
N VAL A 186 24.09 -18.17 -16.93
CA VAL A 186 25.11 -17.15 -16.69
C VAL A 186 24.59 -15.84 -17.30
N LEU A 187 24.53 -14.79 -16.49
CA LEU A 187 24.12 -13.44 -16.87
C LEU A 187 25.38 -12.58 -16.90
N GLU A 188 25.85 -12.27 -18.11
CA GLU A 188 27.12 -11.60 -18.28
C GLU A 188 26.99 -10.07 -18.14
N VAL A 189 28.03 -9.45 -17.61
CA VAL A 189 28.18 -7.99 -17.53
C VAL A 189 29.51 -7.55 -18.15
N PRO A 190 29.59 -6.31 -18.69
CA PRO A 190 30.85 -5.75 -19.13
C PRO A 190 31.94 -5.78 -18.07
N ASP A 191 33.19 -5.91 -18.51
CA ASP A 191 34.34 -5.80 -17.61
C ASP A 191 34.46 -4.37 -17.06
N THR A 192 34.76 -4.28 -15.77
CA THR A 192 35.03 -3.02 -15.07
C THR A 192 36.09 -3.24 -14.00
N HIS A 193 36.51 -2.19 -13.30
CA HIS A 193 37.44 -2.32 -12.19
C HIS A 193 36.90 -3.30 -11.15
N SER A 194 37.72 -4.22 -10.63
CA SER A 194 37.31 -5.30 -9.72
C SER A 194 36.54 -4.81 -8.48
N ARG A 195 36.93 -3.66 -7.93
CA ARG A 195 36.22 -2.95 -6.84
C ARG A 195 34.79 -2.48 -7.17
N LEU A 196 34.40 -2.42 -8.44
CA LEU A 196 33.12 -1.90 -8.92
C LEU A 196 32.21 -2.95 -9.58
N GLY A 197 32.70 -4.18 -9.80
CA GLY A 197 31.91 -5.24 -10.44
C GLY A 197 30.55 -5.49 -9.79
N PHE A 198 30.48 -5.36 -8.46
CA PHE A 198 29.25 -5.52 -7.69
C PHE A 198 28.14 -4.53 -8.11
N VAL A 199 28.48 -3.36 -8.67
CA VAL A 199 27.51 -2.38 -9.15
C VAL A 199 26.72 -2.95 -10.33
N LEU A 200 27.43 -3.52 -11.31
CA LEU A 200 26.80 -4.16 -12.47
C LEU A 200 26.06 -5.45 -12.07
N ALA A 201 26.60 -6.21 -11.10
CA ALA A 201 25.88 -7.36 -10.55
C ALA A 201 24.54 -6.97 -9.89
N THR A 202 24.55 -5.86 -9.14
CA THR A 202 23.33 -5.32 -8.53
C THR A 202 22.31 -4.92 -9.61
N MET A 203 22.78 -4.36 -10.73
CA MET A 203 21.90 -3.96 -11.82
C MET A 203 21.24 -5.14 -12.51
N VAL A 204 22.00 -6.19 -12.81
CA VAL A 204 21.43 -7.44 -13.33
C VAL A 204 20.41 -8.02 -12.35
N GLY A 205 20.72 -8.03 -11.06
CA GLY A 205 19.79 -8.54 -10.06
C GLY A 205 18.53 -7.68 -9.86
N HIS A 206 18.62 -6.34 -10.00
CA HIS A 206 17.43 -5.46 -10.01
C HIS A 206 16.53 -5.80 -11.20
N LEU A 207 17.09 -5.96 -12.40
CA LEU A 207 16.35 -6.38 -13.59
C LEU A 207 15.76 -7.78 -13.42
N PHE A 208 16.54 -8.72 -12.88
CA PHE A 208 16.08 -10.08 -12.59
C PHE A 208 14.90 -10.07 -11.63
N GLY A 209 14.96 -9.29 -10.54
CA GLY A 209 13.89 -9.16 -9.56
C GLY A 209 12.60 -8.58 -10.17
N TYR A 210 12.74 -7.57 -11.05
CA TYR A 210 11.62 -6.99 -11.78
C TYR A 210 10.96 -8.03 -12.71
N GLU A 211 11.76 -8.71 -13.55
CA GLU A 211 11.24 -9.71 -14.49
C GLU A 211 10.70 -10.96 -13.80
N ALA A 212 11.29 -11.36 -12.66
CA ALA A 212 10.78 -12.44 -11.84
C ALA A 212 9.41 -12.10 -11.25
N ALA A 213 9.22 -10.87 -10.79
CA ALA A 213 7.93 -10.42 -10.28
C ALA A 213 6.86 -10.39 -11.38
N LEU A 214 7.20 -9.92 -12.59
CA LEU A 214 6.30 -9.99 -13.75
C LEU A 214 5.96 -11.44 -14.13
N ALA A 215 6.95 -12.33 -14.15
CA ALA A 215 6.74 -13.74 -14.46
C ALA A 215 5.82 -14.44 -13.45
N ILE A 216 5.91 -14.05 -12.16
CA ILE A 216 5.02 -14.52 -11.10
C ILE A 216 3.60 -13.95 -11.29
N ASP A 217 3.45 -12.64 -11.51
CA ASP A 217 2.13 -12.02 -11.71
C ASP A 217 1.40 -12.60 -12.93
N ALA A 218 2.13 -12.88 -14.02
CA ALA A 218 1.59 -13.47 -15.23
C ALA A 218 0.93 -14.85 -14.99
N GLN A 219 1.29 -15.55 -13.91
CA GLN A 219 0.65 -16.82 -13.54
C GLN A 219 -0.80 -16.63 -13.07
N ALA A 220 -1.17 -15.43 -12.61
CA ALA A 220 -2.53 -15.11 -12.21
C ALA A 220 -3.47 -14.85 -13.40
N ALA A 221 -2.94 -14.54 -14.59
CA ALA A 221 -3.75 -14.12 -15.74
C ALA A 221 -4.85 -15.12 -16.13
N PRO A 222 -4.58 -16.44 -16.24
CA PRO A 222 -5.63 -17.43 -16.52
C PRO A 222 -6.71 -17.47 -15.42
N LEU A 223 -6.31 -17.31 -14.15
CA LEU A 223 -7.24 -17.31 -13.00
C LEU A 223 -8.11 -16.05 -12.99
N ARG A 224 -7.54 -14.89 -13.32
CA ARG A 224 -8.27 -13.63 -13.50
C ARG A 224 -9.33 -13.75 -14.59
N SER A 225 -8.98 -14.39 -15.71
CA SER A 225 -9.93 -14.66 -16.80
C SER A 225 -11.09 -15.55 -16.36
N ALA A 226 -10.80 -16.64 -15.63
CA ALA A 226 -11.83 -17.55 -15.13
C ALA A 226 -12.77 -16.85 -14.13
N ARG A 227 -12.21 -16.05 -13.22
CA ARG A 227 -12.99 -15.29 -12.24
C ARG A 227 -13.85 -14.20 -12.90
N ALA A 228 -13.28 -13.45 -13.85
CA ALA A 228 -14.00 -12.43 -14.58
C ALA A 228 -15.20 -13.00 -15.35
N ALA A 229 -15.05 -14.18 -15.96
CA ALA A 229 -16.16 -14.85 -16.62
C ALA A 229 -17.30 -15.22 -15.64
N ILE A 230 -16.97 -15.68 -14.43
CA ILE A 230 -17.97 -15.95 -13.38
C ILE A 230 -18.66 -14.64 -12.98
N ASP A 231 -17.91 -13.59 -12.70
CA ASP A 231 -18.45 -12.30 -12.25
C ASP A 231 -19.33 -11.64 -13.33
N GLU A 232 -18.95 -11.74 -14.61
CA GLU A 232 -19.74 -11.28 -15.76
C GLU A 232 -21.03 -12.06 -15.91
N ALA A 233 -20.97 -13.41 -15.87
CA ALA A 233 -22.17 -14.24 -15.96
C ALA A 233 -23.13 -14.01 -14.79
N VAL A 234 -22.64 -13.69 -13.59
CA VAL A 234 -23.49 -13.30 -12.46
C VAL A 234 -24.12 -11.92 -12.69
N SER A 235 -23.39 -10.98 -13.29
CA SER A 235 -23.87 -9.61 -13.53
C SER A 235 -24.84 -9.48 -14.71
N GLU A 236 -24.68 -10.28 -15.77
CA GLU A 236 -25.55 -10.26 -16.95
C GLU A 236 -26.95 -10.85 -16.70
N VAL A 237 -27.15 -11.56 -15.58
CA VAL A 237 -28.44 -12.17 -15.23
C VAL A 237 -29.25 -11.29 -14.26
N ASP A 238 -28.80 -10.06 -14.01
CA ASP A 238 -29.68 -9.01 -13.47
C ASP A 238 -30.74 -8.66 -14.53
N LEU A 239 -31.96 -9.13 -14.26
CA LEU A 239 -33.26 -8.89 -14.93
C LEU A 239 -33.85 -10.14 -15.63
N THR A 240 -34.26 -11.15 -14.86
CA THR A 240 -35.49 -11.86 -15.24
C THR A 240 -36.66 -10.88 -15.08
N PRO A 241 -37.65 -10.84 -16.00
CA PRO A 241 -38.80 -9.94 -15.89
C PRO A 241 -39.60 -10.04 -14.57
N ASP A 242 -39.40 -11.15 -13.83
CA ASP A 242 -40.19 -11.53 -12.67
C ASP A 242 -39.43 -11.47 -11.31
N GLY A 243 -38.14 -11.09 -11.29
CA GLY A 243 -37.39 -10.90 -10.04
C GLY A 243 -37.03 -12.17 -9.25
N GLU A 244 -37.00 -13.33 -9.90
CA GLU A 244 -36.59 -14.61 -9.30
C GLU A 244 -35.06 -14.74 -9.20
N PRO A 245 -34.53 -15.39 -8.14
CA PRO A 245 -33.09 -15.61 -7.98
C PRO A 245 -32.53 -16.51 -9.10
N VAL A 246 -31.32 -16.18 -9.55
CA VAL A 246 -30.65 -16.84 -10.67
C VAL A 246 -30.51 -18.35 -10.44
N ASP A 247 -30.96 -19.17 -11.40
CA ASP A 247 -30.72 -20.61 -11.37
C ASP A 247 -29.24 -20.91 -11.63
N GLY A 248 -28.53 -21.30 -10.56
CA GLY A 248 -27.12 -21.63 -10.63
C GLY A 248 -26.79 -22.77 -11.62
N ALA A 249 -27.75 -23.65 -11.96
CA ALA A 249 -27.52 -24.69 -12.96
C ALA A 249 -27.38 -24.10 -14.37
N SER A 250 -28.22 -23.13 -14.71
CA SER A 250 -28.15 -22.36 -15.96
C SER A 250 -26.83 -21.57 -16.08
N LEU A 251 -26.40 -20.89 -15.01
CA LEU A 251 -25.09 -20.20 -14.97
C LEU A 251 -23.93 -21.17 -15.20
N MET A 252 -23.93 -22.31 -14.49
CA MET A 252 -22.88 -23.32 -14.63
C MET A 252 -22.81 -23.89 -16.05
N GLN A 253 -23.96 -24.05 -16.73
CA GLN A 253 -24.01 -24.49 -18.11
C GLN A 253 -23.41 -23.46 -19.09
N VAL A 254 -23.73 -22.18 -18.91
CA VAL A 254 -23.17 -21.08 -19.72
C VAL A 254 -21.66 -20.98 -19.53
N LEU A 255 -21.19 -21.10 -18.29
CA LEU A 255 -19.77 -20.99 -17.93
C LEU A 255 -18.95 -22.24 -18.30
N GLN A 256 -19.59 -23.36 -18.61
CA GLN A 256 -18.93 -24.65 -18.76
C GLN A 256 -17.76 -24.65 -19.76
N PRO A 257 -17.85 -24.04 -20.97
CA PRO A 257 -16.73 -24.01 -21.91
C PRO A 257 -15.49 -23.28 -21.36
N VAL A 258 -15.70 -22.11 -20.75
CA VAL A 258 -14.62 -21.26 -20.19
C VAL A 258 -13.98 -21.94 -18.99
N LEU A 259 -14.79 -22.55 -18.11
CA LEU A 259 -14.29 -23.26 -16.93
C LEU A 259 -13.55 -24.55 -17.32
N GLN A 260 -13.94 -25.24 -18.39
CA GLN A 260 -13.22 -26.41 -18.88
C GLN A 260 -11.85 -26.06 -19.45
N GLU A 261 -11.74 -24.97 -20.21
CA GLU A 261 -10.45 -24.47 -20.70
C GLU A 261 -9.54 -24.05 -19.54
N SER A 262 -10.09 -23.26 -18.62
CA SER A 262 -9.37 -22.79 -17.42
C SER A 262 -8.89 -23.96 -16.54
N ALA A 263 -9.73 -24.98 -16.34
CA ALA A 263 -9.36 -26.18 -15.58
C ALA A 263 -8.26 -27.00 -16.26
N ARG A 264 -8.23 -27.05 -17.60
CA ARG A 264 -7.17 -27.73 -18.36
C ARG A 264 -5.84 -27.00 -18.22
N ASP A 265 -5.82 -25.68 -18.45
CA ASP A 265 -4.60 -24.87 -18.27
C ASP A 265 -4.10 -24.95 -16.82
N TRP A 266 -5.00 -24.83 -15.83
CA TRP A 266 -4.69 -25.03 -14.41
C TRP A 266 -3.99 -26.38 -14.16
N SER A 267 -4.57 -27.47 -14.65
CA SER A 267 -4.04 -28.83 -14.45
C SER A 267 -2.66 -29.01 -15.10
N VAL A 268 -2.46 -28.50 -16.32
CA VAL A 268 -1.16 -28.54 -17.01
C VAL A 268 -0.11 -27.75 -16.24
N ARG A 269 -0.42 -26.54 -15.79
CA ARG A 269 0.52 -25.70 -15.03
C ARG A 269 0.82 -26.26 -13.64
N LEU A 270 -0.18 -26.79 -12.95
CA LEU A 270 -0.02 -27.41 -11.63
C LEU A 270 0.86 -28.65 -11.71
N SER A 271 0.59 -29.56 -12.66
CA SER A 271 1.40 -30.77 -12.87
C SER A 271 2.83 -30.45 -13.36
N GLY A 272 3.01 -29.38 -14.12
CA GLY A 272 4.32 -28.86 -14.51
C GLY A 272 5.07 -28.13 -13.38
N GLY A 273 4.44 -27.96 -12.21
CA GLY A 273 5.06 -27.32 -11.04
C GLY A 273 5.19 -25.81 -11.15
N SER A 274 4.49 -25.16 -12.09
CA SER A 274 4.56 -23.72 -12.29
C SER A 274 4.18 -22.95 -11.03
N TYR A 275 3.20 -23.44 -10.26
CA TYR A 275 2.70 -22.78 -9.05
C TYR A 275 3.49 -23.13 -7.78
N ASN A 276 4.46 -24.06 -7.84
CA ASN A 276 5.17 -24.58 -6.66
C ASN A 276 5.91 -23.50 -5.87
N GLY A 277 6.30 -22.40 -6.53
CA GLY A 277 6.96 -21.31 -5.86
C GLY A 277 6.01 -20.44 -5.04
N GLN A 278 4.78 -20.23 -5.49
CA GLN A 278 3.99 -19.08 -5.05
C GLN A 278 2.71 -19.47 -4.33
N LEU A 279 1.98 -20.47 -4.83
CA LEU A 279 0.69 -20.84 -4.24
C LEU A 279 0.87 -21.68 -2.99
N GLU A 280 0.06 -21.38 -1.98
CA GLU A 280 -0.05 -22.24 -0.81
C GLU A 280 -0.72 -23.57 -1.17
N ALA A 281 -0.31 -24.64 -0.48
CA ALA A 281 -0.81 -25.98 -0.75
C ALA A 281 -2.34 -26.06 -0.59
N THR A 282 -2.88 -25.36 0.41
CA THR A 282 -4.31 -25.29 0.68
C THR A 282 -5.07 -24.64 -0.49
N THR A 283 -4.57 -23.53 -1.01
CA THR A 283 -5.16 -22.80 -2.14
C THR A 283 -5.14 -23.64 -3.41
N ALA A 284 -4.01 -24.28 -3.72
CA ALA A 284 -3.89 -25.16 -4.87
C ALA A 284 -4.82 -26.39 -4.81
N VAL A 285 -4.90 -27.05 -3.64
CA VAL A 285 -5.80 -28.21 -3.45
C VAL A 285 -7.26 -27.81 -3.55
N ARG A 286 -7.65 -26.69 -2.92
CA ARG A 286 -9.02 -26.15 -2.98
C ARG A 286 -9.42 -25.81 -4.42
N LEU A 287 -8.59 -25.11 -5.17
CA LEU A 287 -8.84 -24.79 -6.58
C LEU A 287 -8.96 -26.04 -7.45
N ALA A 288 -8.05 -27.00 -7.29
CA ALA A 288 -8.09 -28.25 -8.05
C ALA A 288 -9.39 -29.03 -7.79
N ALA A 289 -9.88 -29.05 -6.55
CA ALA A 289 -11.16 -29.67 -6.20
C ALA A 289 -12.35 -28.93 -6.82
N LEU A 290 -12.41 -27.61 -6.64
CA LEU A 290 -13.51 -26.79 -7.14
C LEU A 290 -13.63 -26.79 -8.66
N PHE A 291 -12.52 -26.81 -9.40
CA PHE A 291 -12.54 -26.99 -10.85
C PHE A 291 -13.16 -28.32 -11.27
N ARG A 292 -12.91 -29.42 -10.54
CA ARG A 292 -13.54 -30.73 -10.85
C ARG A 292 -15.05 -30.70 -10.65
N TYR A 293 -15.53 -30.08 -9.58
CA TYR A 293 -16.97 -29.91 -9.37
C TYR A 293 -17.60 -29.00 -10.41
N ALA A 294 -16.99 -27.83 -10.68
CA ALA A 294 -17.53 -26.84 -11.60
C ALA A 294 -17.56 -27.31 -13.07
N THR A 295 -16.64 -28.20 -13.46
CA THR A 295 -16.59 -28.77 -14.82
C THR A 295 -17.40 -30.06 -14.98
N GLY A 296 -17.97 -30.59 -13.89
CA GLY A 296 -18.74 -31.85 -13.87
C GLY A 296 -17.88 -33.12 -13.84
N GLY A 297 -16.57 -33.01 -13.56
CA GLY A 297 -15.68 -34.15 -13.38
C GLY A 297 -15.91 -34.92 -12.07
N THR A 298 -16.66 -34.35 -11.13
CA THR A 298 -17.07 -35.01 -9.87
C THR A 298 -18.54 -34.69 -9.56
N PRO A 299 -19.37 -35.66 -9.18
CA PRO A 299 -20.77 -35.42 -8.81
C PRO A 299 -20.92 -34.50 -7.60
N LEU A 300 -21.92 -33.60 -7.62
CA LEU A 300 -22.16 -32.62 -6.55
C LEU A 300 -22.51 -33.26 -5.20
N ASP A 301 -23.07 -34.48 -5.19
CA ASP A 301 -23.36 -35.24 -3.96
C ASP A 301 -22.11 -35.43 -3.08
N GLY A 302 -20.93 -35.53 -3.72
CA GLY A 302 -19.66 -35.65 -3.00
C GLY A 302 -19.16 -34.35 -2.36
N TYR A 303 -19.71 -33.19 -2.75
CA TYR A 303 -19.24 -31.88 -2.29
C TYR A 303 -19.43 -31.70 -0.78
N GLN A 304 -20.52 -32.23 -0.22
CA GLN A 304 -20.77 -32.16 1.23
C GLN A 304 -19.75 -32.95 2.04
N VAL A 305 -19.23 -34.06 1.51
CA VAL A 305 -18.19 -34.85 2.18
C VAL A 305 -16.88 -34.09 2.21
N GLU A 306 -16.52 -33.39 1.12
CA GLU A 306 -15.24 -32.68 1.00
C GLU A 306 -15.26 -31.29 1.68
N PHE A 307 -16.38 -30.56 1.62
CA PHE A 307 -16.48 -29.17 2.09
C PHE A 307 -17.49 -28.94 3.22
N GLY A 308 -18.19 -29.97 3.70
CA GLY A 308 -19.08 -29.89 4.87
C GLY A 308 -20.42 -29.16 4.64
N ARG A 309 -20.72 -28.74 3.40
CA ARG A 309 -21.97 -28.06 3.04
C ARG A 309 -22.57 -28.65 1.76
N THR A 310 -23.88 -28.53 1.57
CA THR A 310 -24.55 -29.07 0.37
C THR A 310 -24.01 -28.42 -0.90
N GLY A 311 -23.62 -29.25 -1.87
CA GLY A 311 -23.13 -28.79 -3.17
C GLY A 311 -24.29 -28.52 -4.13
N THR A 312 -24.60 -27.25 -4.36
CA THR A 312 -25.43 -26.82 -5.48
C THR A 312 -24.56 -26.10 -6.52
N PRO A 313 -24.99 -26.00 -7.79
CA PRO A 313 -24.22 -25.30 -8.81
C PRO A 313 -23.79 -23.88 -8.41
N GLY A 314 -24.71 -23.08 -7.83
CA GLY A 314 -24.39 -21.74 -7.32
C GLY A 314 -23.34 -21.76 -6.21
N VAL A 315 -23.48 -22.64 -5.22
CA VAL A 315 -22.52 -22.78 -4.12
C VAL A 315 -21.11 -23.14 -4.63
N VAL A 316 -21.01 -23.96 -5.68
CA VAL A 316 -19.73 -24.32 -6.31
C VAL A 316 -19.10 -23.13 -7.03
N LEU A 317 -19.89 -22.36 -7.79
CA LEU A 317 -19.42 -21.18 -8.51
C LEU A 317 -18.93 -20.10 -7.54
N ASP A 318 -19.67 -19.83 -6.47
CA ASP A 318 -19.28 -18.88 -5.43
C ASP A 318 -17.97 -19.30 -4.77
N ALA A 319 -17.87 -20.58 -4.40
CA ALA A 319 -16.66 -21.14 -3.79
C ALA A 319 -15.45 -21.03 -4.72
N LEU A 320 -15.66 -21.28 -6.02
CA LEU A 320 -14.63 -21.19 -7.04
C LEU A 320 -14.18 -19.74 -7.24
N SER A 321 -15.11 -18.77 -7.30
CA SER A 321 -14.77 -17.34 -7.40
C SER A 321 -13.93 -16.88 -6.20
N GLU A 322 -14.31 -17.28 -4.98
CA GLU A 322 -13.55 -16.98 -3.75
C GLU A 322 -12.14 -17.61 -3.77
N ALA A 323 -12.04 -18.88 -4.18
CA ALA A 323 -10.76 -19.58 -4.26
C ALA A 323 -9.85 -19.01 -5.36
N LEU A 324 -10.41 -18.63 -6.51
CA LEU A 324 -9.71 -17.90 -7.57
C LEU A 324 -9.20 -16.56 -7.05
N GLY A 325 -10.03 -15.81 -6.31
CA GLY A 325 -9.61 -14.56 -5.68
C GLY A 325 -8.40 -14.74 -4.76
N SER A 326 -8.45 -15.74 -3.88
CA SER A 326 -7.33 -16.04 -2.97
C SER A 326 -6.03 -16.37 -3.73
N ALA A 327 -6.11 -17.19 -4.77
CA ALA A 327 -4.94 -17.52 -5.59
C ALA A 327 -4.41 -16.34 -6.41
N ILE A 328 -5.29 -15.50 -6.93
CA ILE A 328 -4.90 -14.26 -7.63
C ILE A 328 -4.15 -13.34 -6.66
N ASP A 329 -4.62 -13.21 -5.42
CA ASP A 329 -3.96 -12.38 -4.41
C ASP A 329 -2.56 -12.92 -4.05
N GLU A 330 -2.39 -14.23 -3.91
CA GLU A 330 -1.09 -14.88 -3.67
C GLU A 330 -0.10 -14.67 -4.83
N LEU A 331 -0.58 -14.62 -6.07
CA LEU A 331 0.24 -14.50 -7.28
C LEU A 331 0.50 -13.05 -7.69
N THR A 332 -0.36 -12.11 -7.30
CA THR A 332 -0.27 -10.73 -7.79
C THR A 332 1.01 -10.05 -7.31
N ARG A 333 1.70 -9.35 -8.21
CA ARG A 333 2.87 -8.50 -7.88
C ARG A 333 2.61 -7.07 -8.36
N PRO A 334 2.45 -6.09 -7.44
CA PRO A 334 2.17 -4.71 -7.81
C PRO A 334 3.45 -3.96 -8.22
N VAL A 335 4.17 -4.48 -9.22
CA VAL A 335 5.51 -4.00 -9.62
C VAL A 335 5.48 -2.52 -10.02
N ASP A 336 4.43 -2.09 -10.72
CA ASP A 336 4.26 -0.72 -11.21
C ASP A 336 3.32 0.15 -10.34
N ALA A 337 2.85 -0.37 -9.20
CA ALA A 337 1.95 0.36 -8.32
C ALA A 337 2.67 0.85 -7.05
N ILE A 338 2.29 2.04 -6.58
CA ILE A 338 2.78 2.64 -5.31
C ILE A 338 2.35 1.80 -4.08
N LYS A 339 1.44 0.84 -4.26
CA LYS A 339 0.87 0.00 -3.20
C LYS A 339 1.85 -1.07 -2.74
N HIS A 340 2.79 -0.69 -1.89
CA HIS A 340 3.50 -1.62 -1.03
C HIS A 340 2.91 -1.52 0.38
N GLN A 341 2.17 -2.56 0.80
CA GLN A 341 1.45 -2.60 2.08
C GLN A 341 2.31 -2.15 3.26
N ALA A 342 3.59 -2.54 3.31
CA ALA A 342 4.47 -2.14 4.40
C ALA A 342 4.93 -0.67 4.35
N LYS A 343 5.03 -0.02 3.17
CA LYS A 343 5.40 1.41 3.07
C LYS A 343 4.19 2.31 3.31
N THR A 344 2.97 1.86 2.99
CA THR A 344 1.75 2.60 3.36
C THR A 344 1.68 2.79 4.89
N VAL A 345 2.10 1.76 5.64
CA VAL A 345 2.16 1.75 7.11
C VAL A 345 3.39 2.48 7.66
N THR A 346 4.58 2.26 7.09
CA THR A 346 5.84 2.84 7.63
C THR A 346 6.14 4.27 7.17
N VAL A 347 5.61 4.72 6.02
CA VAL A 347 5.75 6.10 5.51
C VAL A 347 4.57 6.99 5.92
N GLY A 348 3.67 6.46 6.76
CA GLY A 348 2.65 7.27 7.45
C GLY A 348 1.42 7.62 6.61
N ILE A 349 1.17 6.92 5.50
CA ILE A 349 -0.04 7.15 4.69
C ILE A 349 -1.27 6.40 5.24
N SER A 350 -1.08 5.41 6.12
CA SER A 350 -2.18 4.66 6.76
C SER A 350 -2.37 4.96 8.26
N ARG A 351 -1.72 6.00 8.81
CA ARG A 351 -1.84 6.33 10.24
C ARG A 351 -3.12 7.12 10.62
N SER A 352 -4.03 7.38 9.68
CA SER A 352 -5.20 8.22 9.97
C SER A 352 -6.29 7.47 10.74
N ASP A 353 -6.64 6.24 10.38
CA ASP A 353 -7.99 5.78 10.72
C ASP A 353 -8.14 5.33 12.18
N GLU A 354 -7.15 4.61 12.73
CA GLU A 354 -7.18 4.18 14.13
C GLU A 354 -6.80 5.31 15.09
N SER A 355 -5.94 6.25 14.67
CA SER A 355 -5.60 7.42 15.48
C SER A 355 -6.75 8.42 15.59
N LEU A 356 -7.57 8.56 14.54
CA LEU A 356 -8.80 9.36 14.59
C LEU A 356 -9.77 8.87 15.67
N LEU A 357 -9.84 7.56 15.90
CA LEU A 357 -10.69 7.00 16.96
C LEU A 357 -10.18 7.32 18.37
N SER A 358 -8.91 7.70 18.53
CA SER A 358 -8.31 8.10 19.81
C SER A 358 -8.36 9.62 20.07
N VAL A 359 -8.95 10.39 19.15
CA VAL A 359 -9.14 11.83 19.34
C VAL A 359 -10.25 12.07 20.38
N PRO A 360 -10.05 12.92 21.39
CA PRO A 360 -11.02 13.13 22.48
C PRO A 360 -12.43 13.47 22.02
N LEU A 361 -12.59 14.37 21.04
CA LEU A 361 -13.92 14.72 20.50
C LEU A 361 -14.59 13.56 19.75
N VAL A 362 -13.81 12.69 19.08
CA VAL A 362 -14.32 11.48 18.42
C VAL A 362 -14.72 10.44 19.45
N GLU A 363 -13.89 10.22 20.48
CA GLU A 363 -14.23 9.34 21.60
C GLU A 363 -15.51 9.78 22.31
N ALA A 364 -15.67 11.08 22.55
CA ALA A 364 -16.89 11.63 23.16
C ALA A 364 -18.13 11.39 22.28
N THR A 365 -17.98 11.46 20.95
CA THR A 365 -19.08 11.18 20.00
C THR A 365 -19.51 9.72 20.05
N ILE A 366 -18.55 8.80 20.10
CA ILE A 366 -18.82 7.35 20.20
C ILE A 366 -19.39 7.00 21.58
N ALA A 367 -18.83 7.58 22.65
CA ALA A 367 -19.33 7.41 24.00
C ALA A 367 -20.75 7.95 24.19
N ALA A 368 -21.15 8.95 23.40
CA ALA A 368 -22.51 9.47 23.34
C ALA A 368 -23.51 8.53 22.63
N GLY A 369 -23.06 7.40 22.06
CA GLY A 369 -23.93 6.38 21.47
C GLY A 369 -23.83 6.23 19.95
N ALA A 370 -23.00 7.02 19.26
CA ALA A 370 -22.81 6.86 17.82
C ALA A 370 -22.17 5.51 17.48
N GLY A 371 -22.72 4.82 16.47
CA GLY A 371 -22.09 3.63 15.92
C GLY A 371 -20.79 3.97 15.18
N ARG A 372 -19.73 3.19 15.36
CA ARG A 372 -18.48 3.38 14.61
C ARG A 372 -18.70 3.33 13.10
N ASP A 373 -19.56 2.41 12.66
CA ASP A 373 -19.88 2.21 11.24
C ASP A 373 -20.91 3.22 10.69
N SER A 374 -21.50 4.05 11.56
CA SER A 374 -22.46 5.10 11.16
C SER A 374 -21.82 6.49 11.07
N LEU A 375 -20.52 6.63 11.35
CA LEU A 375 -19.79 7.90 11.18
C LEU A 375 -18.97 7.87 9.88
N PRO A 376 -19.31 8.67 8.85
CA PRO A 376 -18.50 8.78 7.65
C PRO A 376 -17.08 9.26 7.99
N TYR A 377 -16.08 8.81 7.22
CA TYR A 377 -14.69 9.22 7.40
C TYR A 377 -14.50 10.75 7.40
N ALA A 378 -15.23 11.47 6.54
CA ALA A 378 -15.19 12.92 6.50
C ALA A 378 -15.62 13.57 7.83
N THR A 379 -16.61 12.98 8.52
CA THR A 379 -17.07 13.41 9.84
C THR A 379 -15.99 13.18 10.90
N LEU A 380 -15.36 12.00 10.92
CA LEU A 380 -14.27 11.69 11.87
C LEU A 380 -13.09 12.64 11.71
N ARG A 381 -12.68 12.93 10.48
CA ARG A 381 -11.61 13.90 10.20
C ARG A 381 -11.98 15.31 10.65
N THR A 382 -13.21 15.74 10.37
CA THR A 382 -13.67 17.09 10.77
C THR A 382 -13.74 17.23 12.29
N LEU A 383 -14.15 16.18 13.02
CA LEU A 383 -14.10 16.15 14.49
C LEU A 383 -12.65 16.24 15.01
N ALA A 384 -11.70 15.55 14.37
CA ALA A 384 -10.28 15.66 14.73
C ALA A 384 -9.68 17.04 14.46
N GLU A 385 -10.11 17.70 13.39
CA GLU A 385 -9.69 19.06 13.08
C GLU A 385 -10.36 20.10 14.00
N LEU A 386 -11.54 19.81 14.54
CA LEU A 386 -12.25 20.65 15.51
C LEU A 386 -11.77 20.47 16.96
N ASP A 387 -11.22 19.31 17.31
CA ASP A 387 -10.80 18.96 18.67
C ASP A 387 -9.94 20.05 19.37
N PRO A 388 -8.96 20.71 18.72
CA PRO A 388 -8.19 21.79 19.35
C PRO A 388 -9.01 23.01 19.80
N ALA A 389 -10.22 23.20 19.26
CA ALA A 389 -11.13 24.28 19.63
C ALA A 389 -12.08 23.90 20.79
N VAL A 390 -12.14 22.62 21.18
CA VAL A 390 -13.01 22.13 22.26
C VAL A 390 -12.19 21.94 23.53
N VAL A 391 -12.54 22.67 24.58
CA VAL A 391 -11.94 22.53 25.91
C VAL A 391 -12.50 21.32 26.64
N SER A 392 -13.83 21.15 26.59
CA SER A 392 -14.50 20.04 27.24
C SER A 392 -15.86 19.71 26.59
N VAL A 393 -16.28 18.44 26.69
CA VAL A 393 -17.64 18.00 26.33
C VAL A 393 -18.43 17.85 27.62
N THR A 394 -19.45 18.69 27.80
CA THR A 394 -20.21 18.82 29.05
C THR A 394 -21.49 17.96 29.09
N GLY A 395 -21.91 17.44 27.95
CA GLY A 395 -23.05 16.53 27.84
C GLY A 395 -23.37 16.17 26.40
N HIS A 396 -24.38 15.32 26.21
CA HIS A 396 -24.84 14.94 24.88
C HIS A 396 -26.33 14.60 24.86
N THR A 397 -26.90 14.62 23.66
CA THR A 397 -28.17 13.98 23.32
C THR A 397 -28.01 13.20 22.02
N HIS A 398 -28.39 11.92 22.05
CA HIS A 398 -28.37 11.03 20.90
C HIS A 398 -29.78 10.84 20.37
N TYR A 399 -29.94 11.03 19.06
CA TYR A 399 -31.21 10.93 18.36
C TYR A 399 -31.17 9.82 17.33
N ARG A 400 -32.20 8.98 17.31
CA ARG A 400 -32.53 8.14 16.15
C ARG A 400 -33.36 8.95 15.18
N LEU A 401 -33.07 8.82 13.89
CA LEU A 401 -33.80 9.48 12.82
C LEU A 401 -34.61 8.44 12.04
N ASP A 402 -35.93 8.61 12.02
CA ASP A 402 -36.84 7.80 11.22
C ASP A 402 -37.27 8.56 9.96
N GLY A 403 -37.24 7.89 8.81
CA GLY A 403 -37.57 8.49 7.51
C GLY A 403 -36.43 9.27 6.85
N GLY A 404 -35.17 8.88 7.04
CA GLY A 404 -33.99 9.58 6.51
C GLY A 404 -33.92 9.77 5.00
N ASP A 405 -34.65 8.95 4.24
CA ASP A 405 -34.75 9.06 2.77
C ASP A 405 -35.54 10.31 2.32
N ASP A 406 -36.43 10.83 3.18
CA ASP A 406 -37.16 12.09 2.96
C ASP A 406 -37.09 12.99 4.20
N ILE A 407 -36.08 13.86 4.21
CA ILE A 407 -35.84 14.82 5.29
C ILE A 407 -37.04 15.74 5.57
N ALA A 408 -37.94 15.96 4.59
CA ALA A 408 -39.11 16.82 4.80
C ALA A 408 -40.16 16.20 5.73
N THR A 409 -40.22 14.87 5.77
CA THR A 409 -41.17 14.10 6.59
C THR A 409 -40.51 13.36 7.75
N ALA A 410 -39.17 13.35 7.81
CA ALA A 410 -38.39 12.70 8.85
C ALA A 410 -38.70 13.19 10.28
N THR A 411 -38.52 12.27 11.23
CA THR A 411 -38.71 12.52 12.67
C THR A 411 -37.49 12.11 13.48
N LEU A 412 -37.32 12.72 14.67
CA LEU A 412 -36.26 12.44 15.62
C LEU A 412 -36.82 11.91 16.94
N GLU A 413 -36.27 10.80 17.39
CA GLU A 413 -36.52 10.24 18.72
C GLU A 413 -35.24 10.31 19.55
N VAL A 414 -35.35 10.72 20.82
CA VAL A 414 -34.20 10.72 21.73
C VAL A 414 -33.98 9.30 22.22
N VAL A 415 -32.80 8.75 21.96
CA VAL A 415 -32.43 7.38 22.36
C VAL A 415 -31.38 7.35 23.47
N GLY A 416 -30.68 8.47 23.72
CA GLY A 416 -29.69 8.58 24.78
C GLY A 416 -29.42 10.03 25.19
N ARG A 417 -29.01 10.21 26.45
CA ARG A 417 -28.56 11.49 27.03
C ARG A 417 -27.45 11.23 28.03
N GLY A 418 -26.61 12.25 28.23
CA GLY A 418 -25.62 12.24 29.31
C GLY A 418 -25.11 13.64 29.63
N GLY A 419 -24.49 13.78 30.80
CA GLY A 419 -23.99 15.06 31.31
C GLY A 419 -25.12 16.07 31.50
N ILE A 420 -24.90 17.33 31.10
CA ILE A 420 -25.94 18.35 31.22
C ILE A 420 -27.20 18.05 30.40
N GLY A 421 -27.09 17.19 29.37
CA GLY A 421 -28.20 16.81 28.50
C GLY A 421 -29.35 16.14 29.25
N GLU A 422 -29.09 15.44 30.35
CA GLU A 422 -30.11 14.76 31.18
C GLU A 422 -31.12 15.73 31.79
N GLN A 423 -30.68 16.97 32.08
CA GLN A 423 -31.50 18.00 32.71
C GLN A 423 -32.20 18.89 31.67
N LEU A 424 -31.90 18.71 30.39
CA LEU A 424 -32.44 19.53 29.31
C LEU A 424 -33.65 18.84 28.67
N ARG A 425 -34.77 19.57 28.60
CA ARG A 425 -35.96 19.11 27.87
C ARG A 425 -35.72 19.26 26.37
N SER A 426 -35.87 18.17 25.61
CA SER A 426 -35.72 18.24 24.14
C SER A 426 -37.06 18.56 23.51
N ARG A 427 -37.07 19.54 22.58
CA ARG A 427 -38.28 19.85 21.78
C ARG A 427 -38.87 18.62 21.07
N THR A 428 -38.01 17.67 20.69
CA THR A 428 -38.43 16.44 19.99
C THR A 428 -39.33 15.54 20.84
N GLU A 429 -39.38 15.73 22.16
CA GLU A 429 -40.33 15.03 23.05
C GLU A 429 -41.77 15.50 22.84
N ASP A 430 -41.98 16.77 22.46
CA ASP A 430 -43.31 17.35 22.21
C ASP A 430 -43.65 17.40 20.71
N ASP A 431 -42.66 17.66 19.84
CA ASP A 431 -42.80 17.67 18.38
C ASP A 431 -41.63 16.92 17.72
N PRO A 432 -41.84 15.67 17.28
CA PRO A 432 -40.76 14.81 16.78
C PRO A 432 -40.27 15.22 15.39
N ARG A 433 -40.89 16.19 14.71
CA ARG A 433 -40.50 16.57 13.34
C ARG A 433 -39.08 17.12 13.27
N LEU A 434 -38.30 16.62 12.32
CA LEU A 434 -36.96 17.09 12.03
C LEU A 434 -37.00 18.48 11.40
N ARG A 435 -36.52 19.51 12.12
CA ARG A 435 -36.57 20.91 11.67
C ARG A 435 -35.38 21.73 12.19
N GLY A 436 -35.06 22.81 11.48
CA GLY A 436 -34.01 23.77 11.84
C GLY A 436 -32.61 23.24 11.57
N THR A 437 -31.63 23.63 12.39
CA THR A 437 -30.22 23.26 12.22
C THR A 437 -29.99 21.74 12.18
N LYS A 438 -30.76 20.97 12.96
CA LYS A 438 -30.70 19.49 12.92
C LYS A 438 -31.12 18.92 11.56
N ALA A 439 -32.14 19.50 10.92
CA ALA A 439 -32.58 19.11 9.58
C ALA A 439 -31.55 19.46 8.50
N LEU A 440 -30.87 20.60 8.67
CA LEU A 440 -29.78 21.01 7.78
C LEU A 440 -28.61 20.02 7.85
N VAL A 441 -28.18 19.65 9.05
CA VAL A 441 -27.10 18.67 9.27
C VAL A 441 -27.45 17.30 8.71
N ALA A 442 -28.68 16.82 8.93
CA ALA A 442 -29.12 15.55 8.35
C ALA A 442 -29.13 15.60 6.81
N ARG A 443 -29.63 16.70 6.22
CA ARG A 443 -29.71 16.85 4.76
C ARG A 443 -28.35 16.95 4.08
N GLU A 444 -27.45 17.75 4.64
CA GLU A 444 -26.12 17.96 4.06
C GLU A 444 -25.11 16.88 4.47
N GLN A 445 -25.46 16.05 5.46
CA GLN A 445 -24.58 15.00 6.01
C GLN A 445 -23.22 15.55 6.46
N GLU A 446 -23.21 16.81 6.89
CA GLU A 446 -22.02 17.53 7.33
C GLU A 446 -22.26 18.06 8.75
N LEU A 447 -21.31 17.80 9.65
CA LEU A 447 -21.42 18.24 11.03
C LEU A 447 -21.42 19.77 11.14
N MET A 448 -22.03 20.29 12.20
CA MET A 448 -22.15 21.73 12.43
C MET A 448 -21.94 22.10 13.89
N VAL A 449 -21.07 23.08 14.13
CA VAL A 449 -20.98 23.83 15.38
C VAL A 449 -22.03 24.95 15.34
N ALA A 450 -22.82 25.07 16.41
CA ALA A 450 -23.86 26.09 16.51
C ALA A 450 -24.05 26.54 17.96
N THR A 451 -24.49 27.78 18.14
CA THR A 451 -24.95 28.29 19.44
C THR A 451 -26.47 28.23 19.51
N GLY A 452 -27.00 27.61 20.56
CA GLY A 452 -28.43 27.44 20.77
C GLY A 452 -29.16 28.79 20.91
N ARG A 453 -30.15 29.07 20.05
CA ARG A 453 -30.87 30.36 20.09
C ARG A 453 -31.72 30.56 21.34
N SER A 454 -32.14 29.47 21.99
CA SER A 454 -33.01 29.51 23.17
C SER A 454 -32.24 29.54 24.48
N ASP A 455 -31.02 29.01 24.50
CA ASP A 455 -30.27 28.73 25.72
C ASP A 455 -28.79 29.17 25.68
N GLY A 456 -28.32 29.71 24.55
CA GLY A 456 -26.98 30.27 24.38
C GLY A 456 -25.85 29.24 24.45
N ARG A 457 -26.15 27.94 24.41
CA ARG A 457 -25.16 26.89 24.58
C ARG A 457 -24.50 26.51 23.26
N ASP A 458 -23.19 26.32 23.29
CA ASP A 458 -22.46 25.83 22.13
C ASP A 458 -22.61 24.31 22.01
N VAL A 459 -22.93 23.88 20.78
CA VAL A 459 -23.18 22.49 20.46
C VAL A 459 -22.50 22.09 19.17
N VAL A 460 -22.07 20.83 19.11
CA VAL A 460 -21.63 20.17 17.86
C VAL A 460 -22.71 19.15 17.49
N ILE A 461 -23.33 19.34 16.32
CA ILE A 461 -24.37 18.46 15.78
C ILE A 461 -23.72 17.58 14.71
N ILE A 462 -23.75 16.28 14.91
CA ILE A 462 -22.97 15.28 14.17
C ILE A 462 -23.95 14.30 13.52
N PRO A 463 -23.92 14.12 12.19
CA PRO A 463 -24.79 13.18 11.51
C PRO A 463 -24.27 11.75 11.56
N GLU A 464 -25.18 10.81 11.81
CA GLU A 464 -24.96 9.39 11.60
C GLU A 464 -25.59 8.96 10.27
N VAL A 465 -24.83 8.29 9.41
CA VAL A 465 -25.21 7.94 8.04
C VAL A 465 -24.91 6.46 7.78
N ARG A 466 -25.87 5.74 7.21
CA ARG A 466 -25.67 4.37 6.68
C ARG A 466 -26.14 4.32 5.24
N ASN A 467 -25.34 3.75 4.34
CA ASN A 467 -25.69 3.64 2.92
C ASN A 467 -26.12 4.98 2.27
N ARG A 468 -25.49 6.10 2.66
CA ARG A 468 -25.84 7.48 2.25
C ARG A 468 -27.20 8.00 2.74
N VAL A 469 -27.82 7.33 3.70
CA VAL A 469 -29.07 7.75 4.35
C VAL A 469 -28.77 8.16 5.79
N PRO A 470 -29.20 9.36 6.25
CA PRO A 470 -29.09 9.76 7.65
C PRO A 470 -29.96 8.87 8.53
N VAL A 471 -29.36 8.24 9.55
CA VAL A 471 -30.05 7.31 10.48
C VAL A 471 -30.10 7.84 11.91
N GLY A 472 -29.36 8.89 12.22
CA GLY A 472 -29.30 9.47 13.55
C GLY A 472 -28.53 10.78 13.60
N LEU A 473 -28.57 11.43 14.76
CA LEU A 473 -27.77 12.61 15.07
C LEU A 473 -27.23 12.49 16.50
N VAL A 474 -25.96 12.84 16.69
CA VAL A 474 -25.39 13.11 18.02
C VAL A 474 -25.26 14.62 18.19
N LEU A 475 -25.77 15.16 19.29
CA LEU A 475 -25.57 16.53 19.69
C LEU A 475 -24.70 16.55 20.94
N LEU A 476 -23.49 17.07 20.82
CA LEU A 476 -22.58 17.28 21.95
C LEU A 476 -22.71 18.71 22.45
N HIS A 477 -22.85 18.89 23.76
CA HIS A 477 -22.68 20.18 24.42
C HIS A 477 -21.20 20.39 24.71
N VAL A 478 -20.63 21.49 24.21
CA VAL A 478 -19.19 21.74 24.27
C VAL A 478 -18.88 23.08 24.92
N GLU A 479 -17.73 23.14 25.56
CA GLU A 479 -17.06 24.38 25.94
C GLU A 479 -15.97 24.65 24.91
N LEU A 480 -16.08 25.76 24.18
CA LEU A 480 -15.08 26.15 23.19
C LEU A 480 -13.97 26.98 23.85
N ALA A 481 -12.75 26.89 23.32
CA ALA A 481 -11.67 27.77 23.74
C ALA A 481 -12.04 29.22 23.42
N ASP A 482 -11.77 30.16 24.33
CA ASP A 482 -12.07 31.57 24.09
C ASP A 482 -11.33 32.08 22.83
N HIS A 483 -10.02 31.81 22.75
CA HIS A 483 -9.14 32.19 21.63
C HIS A 483 -8.11 31.09 21.38
N LEU A 484 -7.58 31.03 20.15
CA LEU A 484 -6.49 30.14 19.77
C LEU A 484 -5.39 30.93 19.04
N PRO A 485 -4.10 30.50 19.15
CA PRO A 485 -3.04 31.04 18.31
C PRO A 485 -3.40 30.96 16.83
N ALA A 486 -3.05 31.99 16.05
CA ALA A 486 -3.47 32.13 14.64
C ALA A 486 -3.27 30.84 13.81
N ALA A 487 -2.13 30.18 13.94
CA ALA A 487 -1.83 28.93 13.23
C ALA A 487 -2.80 27.77 13.58
N LYS A 488 -3.20 27.66 14.86
CA LYS A 488 -4.17 26.65 15.30
C LYS A 488 -5.59 27.01 14.85
N ALA A 489 -5.99 28.27 14.99
CA ALA A 489 -7.29 28.75 14.51
C ALA A 489 -7.45 28.52 13.00
N ARG A 490 -6.40 28.82 12.21
CA ARG A 490 -6.32 28.52 10.78
C ARG A 490 -6.52 27.03 10.49
N SER A 491 -5.81 26.15 11.20
CA SER A 491 -5.94 24.69 11.02
C SER A 491 -7.37 24.21 11.28
N VAL A 492 -8.00 24.68 12.36
CA VAL A 492 -9.39 24.35 12.71
C VAL A 492 -10.35 24.80 11.61
N LEU A 493 -10.21 26.04 11.12
CA LEU A 493 -11.08 26.60 10.08
C LEU A 493 -10.85 25.98 8.69
N GLN A 494 -9.66 25.45 8.41
CA GLN A 494 -9.39 24.70 7.18
C GLN A 494 -10.13 23.36 7.19
N GLY A 495 -10.14 22.68 8.34
CA GLY A 495 -10.81 21.41 8.51
C GLY A 495 -12.34 21.50 8.63
N TYR A 496 -12.84 22.58 9.24
CA TYR A 496 -14.27 22.77 9.47
C TYR A 496 -14.94 23.58 8.35
N ARG A 497 -15.78 22.90 7.54
CA ARG A 497 -16.61 23.46 6.44
C ARG A 497 -15.85 24.42 5.50
N ARG A 498 -14.54 24.21 5.33
CA ARG A 498 -13.63 25.05 4.51
C ARG A 498 -13.72 26.55 4.85
N ARG A 499 -14.04 26.89 6.11
CA ARG A 499 -14.31 28.28 6.53
C ARG A 499 -13.10 29.19 6.34
N TYR A 500 -11.88 28.68 6.52
CA TYR A 500 -10.66 29.49 6.29
C TYR A 500 -10.57 29.99 4.84
N GLN A 501 -10.80 29.09 3.88
CA GLN A 501 -10.75 29.43 2.47
C GLN A 501 -11.85 30.45 2.12
N ALA A 502 -13.08 30.21 2.60
CA ALA A 502 -14.19 31.12 2.37
C ALA A 502 -13.96 32.51 2.98
N LEU A 503 -13.39 32.57 4.19
CA LEU A 503 -13.03 33.83 4.85
C LEU A 503 -11.94 34.57 4.10
N ARG A 504 -10.86 33.88 3.70
CA ARG A 504 -9.79 34.48 2.90
C ARG A 504 -10.35 35.07 1.62
N ASP A 505 -11.16 34.30 0.89
CA ASP A 505 -11.71 34.73 -0.40
C ASP A 505 -12.60 35.97 -0.22
N ALA A 506 -13.44 36.01 0.83
CA ALA A 506 -14.28 37.15 1.17
C ALA A 506 -13.48 38.40 1.60
N VAL A 507 -12.40 38.23 2.37
CA VAL A 507 -11.55 39.35 2.80
C VAL A 507 -10.74 39.91 1.64
N THR A 508 -10.17 39.04 0.80
CA THR A 508 -9.37 39.45 -0.37
C THR A 508 -10.19 40.10 -1.50
N GLU A 509 -11.51 40.14 -1.37
CA GLU A 509 -12.37 40.94 -2.24
C GLU A 509 -12.21 42.44 -1.99
N THR A 510 -11.90 42.86 -0.75
CA THR A 510 -11.71 44.26 -0.36
C THR A 510 -10.31 44.60 0.12
N GLU A 511 -9.61 43.66 0.74
CA GLU A 511 -8.28 43.84 1.33
C GLU A 511 -7.18 43.14 0.49
N ALA A 512 -5.92 43.55 0.64
CA ALA A 512 -4.81 42.98 -0.13
C ALA A 512 -4.43 41.54 0.27
N ASP A 513 -4.58 41.19 1.55
CA ASP A 513 -4.34 39.86 2.10
C ASP A 513 -5.15 39.66 3.39
N LEU A 514 -5.30 38.40 3.82
CA LEU A 514 -5.91 38.06 5.11
C LEU A 514 -4.86 38.19 6.22
N ASP A 515 -4.96 39.24 7.05
CA ASP A 515 -4.13 39.35 8.25
C ASP A 515 -4.49 38.25 9.27
N GLU A 516 -3.64 37.22 9.35
CA GLU A 516 -3.83 36.08 10.26
C GLU A 516 -3.75 36.49 11.74
N SER A 517 -3.15 37.63 12.08
CA SER A 517 -3.09 38.09 13.49
C SER A 517 -4.47 38.43 14.04
N ILE A 518 -5.42 38.83 13.18
CA ILE A 518 -6.80 39.09 13.57
C ILE A 518 -7.52 37.79 13.95
N LEU A 519 -7.14 36.63 13.40
CA LEU A 519 -7.73 35.33 13.78
C LEU A 519 -7.53 35.04 15.27
N GLU A 520 -6.36 35.39 15.81
CA GLU A 520 -6.03 35.19 17.22
C GLU A 520 -6.82 36.13 18.14
N ALA A 521 -7.24 37.29 17.62
CA ALA A 521 -8.05 38.26 18.35
C ALA A 521 -9.56 37.97 18.30
N GLN A 522 -10.02 37.00 17.50
CA GLN A 522 -11.44 36.66 17.40
C GLN A 522 -11.82 35.54 18.37
N PRO A 523 -13.01 35.62 19.01
CA PRO A 523 -13.56 34.51 19.76
C PRO A 523 -13.73 33.26 18.88
N MET A 524 -13.35 32.09 19.38
CA MET A 524 -13.43 30.85 18.59
C MET A 524 -14.88 30.52 18.19
N VAL A 525 -15.85 30.79 19.08
CA VAL A 525 -17.27 30.62 18.77
C VAL A 525 -17.69 31.46 17.56
N ASP A 526 -17.19 32.69 17.43
CA ASP A 526 -17.52 33.58 16.32
C ASP A 526 -16.91 33.07 15.02
N LEU A 527 -15.63 32.66 15.07
CA LEU A 527 -14.92 32.07 13.94
C LEU A 527 -15.64 30.84 13.38
N LEU A 528 -16.30 30.04 14.22
CA LEU A 528 -17.02 28.83 13.83
C LEU A 528 -18.48 29.08 13.42
N THR A 529 -19.17 30.07 14.00
CA THR A 529 -20.63 30.20 13.88
C THR A 529 -21.12 31.43 13.13
N VAL A 530 -20.36 32.54 13.11
CA VAL A 530 -20.77 33.77 12.42
C VAL A 530 -20.75 33.55 10.90
N PRO A 531 -21.73 34.08 10.13
CA PRO A 531 -21.68 34.01 8.67
C PRO A 531 -20.38 34.57 8.10
N ILE A 532 -19.86 33.96 7.03
CA ILE A 532 -18.52 34.30 6.50
C ILE A 532 -18.41 35.78 6.11
N LEU A 533 -19.46 36.36 5.50
CA LEU A 533 -19.43 37.76 5.08
C LEU A 533 -19.41 38.72 6.28
N ASP A 534 -20.22 38.45 7.31
CA ASP A 534 -20.23 39.24 8.54
C ASP A 534 -18.91 39.11 9.32
N LEU A 535 -18.26 37.95 9.24
CA LEU A 535 -16.95 37.71 9.83
C LEU A 535 -15.85 38.46 9.07
N ALA A 536 -15.90 38.45 7.73
CA ALA A 536 -14.95 39.15 6.86
C ALA A 536 -14.99 40.68 7.07
N ASP A 537 -16.15 41.25 7.42
CA ASP A 537 -16.25 42.67 7.76
C ASP A 537 -15.36 43.09 8.93
N ARG A 538 -14.93 42.15 9.80
CA ARG A 538 -14.00 42.44 10.91
C ARG A 538 -12.54 42.62 10.45
N TRP A 539 -12.23 42.28 9.20
CA TRP A 539 -10.93 42.51 8.56
C TRP A 539 -10.87 43.81 7.76
N ARG A 540 -11.99 44.55 7.66
CA ARG A 540 -12.00 45.87 7.02
C ARG A 540 -11.36 46.89 7.95
N SER A 541 -10.35 47.60 7.43
CA SER A 541 -9.68 48.71 8.12
C SER A 541 -10.43 50.03 7.98
#